data_AF-A0A6A1VIG2-F1
#
_entry.id   AF-A0A6A1VIG2-F1
#
_cell.length_a   1.000
_cell.length_b   1.000
_cell.length_c   1.000
_cell.angle_alpha   90.00
_cell.angle_beta   90.00
_cell.angle_gamma   90.00
#
_symmetry.space_group_name_H-M   'P 1'
#
loop_
_entity.id
_entity.type
_entity.pdbx_description
1 polymer ?
#
loop_
_entity_poly.entity_id
_entity_poly.type
_entity_poly.pdbx_seq_one_letter_code
_entity_poly.pdbx_strand_id
1 'polypeptide(L)'
;MSWWFHVWIADRDFYTGFRLQCKLSGPMFFLYVFPFLGAYGHDFLEFVVEGGTAQRWWNDQRMWMIRGLSCFFFATLEYSLKCLGISTYGFSVTSKMIDDEQSKRYYQGVFEFGVSSPMFVPLAMGAIINLVSFFVGLVRVLRGSKFEGLLLQMFLAGFTVVNALPIYEAMVFRSDKGRMSFKTTITQTLALYALASLLLRD
;
A
#
# COMPACT_ATOMS: atom_id res chain seq x y z
N MET A 1 -7.51 -2.40 -13.40
CA MET A 1 -6.77 -1.17 -13.77
C MET A 1 -7.25 -0.03 -12.85
N SER A 2 -6.34 0.57 -12.07
CA SER A 2 -6.49 1.85 -11.33
C SER A 2 -7.37 1.95 -10.06
N TRP A 3 -7.30 1.02 -9.11
CA TRP A 3 -7.88 1.25 -7.75
C TRP A 3 -6.99 2.12 -6.84
N TRP A 4 -5.68 2.18 -7.13
CA TRP A 4 -4.71 2.99 -6.41
C TRP A 4 -4.96 4.49 -6.47
N PHE A 5 -5.50 4.97 -7.60
CA PHE A 5 -5.86 6.39 -7.74
C PHE A 5 -6.87 6.79 -6.66
N HIS A 6 -7.82 5.91 -6.31
CA HIS A 6 -8.85 6.23 -5.31
C HIS A 6 -8.31 6.23 -3.88
N VAL A 7 -7.34 5.36 -3.55
CA VAL A 7 -6.68 5.35 -2.23
C VAL A 7 -5.82 6.60 -2.05
N TRP A 8 -5.06 7.00 -3.07
CA TRP A 8 -4.23 8.21 -3.00
C TRP A 8 -5.06 9.50 -2.97
N ILE A 9 -6.18 9.55 -3.70
CA ILE A 9 -7.16 10.65 -3.60
C ILE A 9 -7.77 10.70 -2.20
N ALA A 10 -8.14 9.55 -1.62
CA ALA A 10 -8.67 9.48 -0.27
C ALA A 10 -7.64 9.97 0.77
N ASP A 11 -6.36 9.62 0.68
CA ASP A 11 -5.36 10.15 1.62
C ASP A 11 -5.13 11.66 1.43
N ARG A 12 -5.05 12.16 0.19
CA ARG A 12 -4.89 13.59 -0.11
C ARG A 12 -5.99 14.43 0.54
N ASP A 13 -7.24 13.99 0.45
CA ASP A 13 -8.40 14.71 0.98
C ASP A 13 -8.34 14.89 2.51
N PHE A 14 -7.64 13.99 3.20
CA PHE A 14 -7.54 14.01 4.65
C PHE A 14 -6.60 15.09 5.19
N TYR A 15 -5.49 15.29 4.47
CA TYR A 15 -4.43 16.24 4.80
C TYR A 15 -4.65 17.62 4.17
N THR A 16 -5.23 17.69 2.96
CA THR A 16 -5.41 18.97 2.24
C THR A 16 -6.77 19.62 2.48
N GLY A 17 -7.73 18.91 3.08
CA GLY A 17 -9.07 19.44 3.35
C GLY A 17 -9.96 19.57 2.12
N PHE A 18 -9.48 19.18 0.93
CA PHE A 18 -10.33 18.91 -0.22
C PHE A 18 -11.19 17.71 0.15
N ARG A 19 -12.52 17.85 0.22
CA ARG A 19 -13.39 16.75 0.64
C ARG A 19 -14.06 16.18 -0.61
N LEU A 20 -13.85 14.90 -0.92
CA LEU A 20 -14.85 14.10 -1.60
C LEU A 20 -16.13 14.09 -0.75
N GLN A 21 -16.96 15.12 -0.89
CA GLN A 21 -18.25 15.26 -0.20
C GLN A 21 -19.27 14.32 -0.84
N CYS A 22 -19.04 13.01 -0.73
CA CYS A 22 -20.04 12.03 -1.09
C CYS A 22 -21.06 11.96 0.04
N LYS A 23 -22.22 12.60 -0.15
CA LYS A 23 -23.41 12.30 0.67
C LYS A 23 -23.80 10.84 0.41
N LEU A 24 -24.14 10.09 1.47
CA LEU A 24 -24.48 8.66 1.38
C LEU A 24 -25.64 8.35 0.42
N SER A 25 -26.58 9.27 0.29
CA SER A 25 -27.73 9.16 -0.62
C SER A 25 -27.50 9.81 -1.99
N GLY A 26 -26.32 10.38 -2.23
CA GLY A 26 -25.98 11.05 -3.48
C GLY A 26 -25.57 10.05 -4.57
N PRO A 27 -25.86 10.34 -5.85
CA PRO A 27 -25.44 9.49 -6.96
C PRO A 27 -23.92 9.25 -6.98
N MET A 28 -23.14 10.23 -6.52
CA MET A 28 -21.68 10.13 -6.41
C MET A 28 -21.21 8.99 -5.50
N PHE A 29 -21.90 8.70 -4.39
CA PHE A 29 -21.50 7.61 -3.50
C PHE A 29 -21.58 6.25 -4.20
N PHE A 30 -22.66 6.02 -4.95
CA PHE A 30 -22.84 4.80 -5.74
C PHE A 30 -21.79 4.67 -6.84
N LEU A 31 -21.36 5.78 -7.46
CA LEU A 31 -20.29 5.77 -8.47
C LEU A 31 -18.93 5.29 -7.93
N TYR A 32 -18.66 5.44 -6.63
CA TYR A 32 -17.43 4.91 -6.02
C TYR A 32 -17.59 3.48 -5.49
N VAL A 33 -18.70 3.18 -4.83
CA VAL A 33 -18.90 1.88 -4.17
C VAL A 33 -19.26 0.78 -5.17
N PHE A 34 -20.10 1.08 -6.15
CA PHE A 34 -20.57 0.05 -7.09
C PHE A 34 -19.44 -0.55 -7.93
N PRO A 35 -18.54 0.24 -8.56
CA PRO A 35 -17.45 -0.36 -9.33
C PRO A 35 -16.45 -1.07 -8.42
N PHE A 36 -16.29 -0.63 -7.16
CA PHE A 36 -15.41 -1.29 -6.20
C PHE A 36 -15.94 -2.70 -5.89
N LEU A 37 -17.20 -2.79 -5.46
CA LEU A 37 -17.83 -4.08 -5.17
C LEU A 37 -17.92 -4.97 -6.42
N GLY A 38 -18.22 -4.37 -7.59
CA GLY A 38 -18.29 -5.08 -8.85
C GLY A 38 -16.94 -5.69 -9.25
N ALA A 39 -15.86 -4.92 -9.19
CA ALA A 39 -14.52 -5.41 -9.55
C ALA A 39 -14.02 -6.47 -8.58
N TYR A 40 -14.07 -6.22 -7.27
CA TYR A 40 -13.62 -7.20 -6.27
C TYR A 40 -14.51 -8.42 -6.20
N GLY A 41 -15.83 -8.26 -6.38
CA GLY A 41 -16.79 -9.35 -6.43
C GLY A 41 -16.60 -10.24 -7.65
N HIS A 42 -16.41 -9.63 -8.84
CA HIS A 42 -16.11 -10.38 -10.06
C HIS A 42 -14.82 -11.16 -9.92
N ASP A 43 -13.74 -10.51 -9.49
CA ASP A 43 -12.43 -11.11 -9.30
C ASP A 43 -12.48 -12.26 -8.27
N PHE A 44 -13.23 -12.07 -7.17
CA PHE A 44 -13.46 -13.14 -6.20
C PHE A 44 -14.22 -14.34 -6.79
N LEU A 45 -15.28 -14.08 -7.56
CA LEU A 45 -16.06 -15.14 -8.19
C LEU A 45 -15.23 -15.94 -9.18
N GLU A 46 -14.44 -15.26 -10.01
CA GLU A 46 -13.51 -15.89 -10.95
C GLU A 46 -12.50 -16.78 -10.21
N PHE A 47 -11.90 -16.25 -9.14
CA PHE A 47 -10.96 -16.99 -8.30
C PHE A 47 -11.58 -18.26 -7.69
N VAL A 48 -12.84 -18.20 -7.25
CA VAL A 48 -13.55 -19.34 -6.68
C VAL A 48 -13.95 -20.36 -7.76
N VAL A 49 -14.40 -19.90 -8.93
CA VAL A 49 -14.76 -20.77 -10.07
C VAL A 49 -13.55 -21.55 -10.58
N GLU A 50 -12.36 -20.95 -10.54
CA GLU A 50 -11.09 -21.60 -10.88
C GLU A 50 -10.58 -22.58 -9.80
N GLY A 51 -11.35 -22.81 -8.72
CA GLY A 51 -10.98 -23.73 -7.64
C GLY A 51 -10.05 -23.09 -6.59
N GLY A 52 -9.94 -21.77 -6.60
CA GLY A 52 -9.23 -21.01 -5.57
C GLY A 52 -10.03 -20.88 -4.27
N THR A 53 -9.30 -20.64 -3.18
CA THR A 53 -9.90 -20.41 -1.84
C THR A 53 -9.98 -18.91 -1.54
N ALA A 54 -10.94 -18.48 -0.71
CA ALA A 54 -11.05 -17.09 -0.29
C ALA A 54 -9.77 -16.52 0.36
N GLN A 55 -9.02 -17.34 1.10
CA GLN A 55 -7.73 -16.95 1.67
C GLN A 55 -6.68 -16.64 0.59
N ARG A 56 -6.60 -17.49 -0.45
CA ARG A 56 -5.70 -17.28 -1.59
C ARG A 56 -6.07 -16.02 -2.37
N TRP A 57 -7.36 -15.79 -2.61
CA TRP A 57 -7.85 -14.57 -3.23
C TRP A 57 -7.46 -13.32 -2.42
N TRP A 58 -7.68 -13.34 -1.10
CA TRP A 58 -7.31 -12.21 -0.24
C TRP A 58 -5.80 -11.96 -0.23
N ASN A 59 -4.99 -13.02 -0.24
CA ASN A 59 -3.55 -12.91 -0.38
C ASN A 59 -3.13 -12.35 -1.75
N ASP A 60 -3.87 -12.65 -2.81
CA ASP A 60 -3.65 -12.05 -4.13
C ASP A 60 -3.93 -10.53 -4.11
N GLN A 61 -5.01 -10.09 -3.46
CA GLN A 61 -5.27 -8.65 -3.27
C GLN A 61 -4.13 -7.94 -2.53
N ARG A 62 -3.60 -8.56 -1.46
CA ARG A 62 -2.43 -8.07 -0.73
C ARG A 62 -1.20 -7.99 -1.63
N MET A 63 -0.97 -9.01 -2.46
CA MET A 63 0.18 -9.05 -3.35
C MET A 63 0.08 -8.00 -4.47
N TRP A 64 -1.12 -7.76 -5.00
CA TRP A 64 -1.41 -6.64 -5.89
C TRP A 64 -1.05 -5.31 -5.25
N MET A 65 -1.37 -5.14 -3.97
CA MET A 65 -1.00 -3.95 -3.22
C MET A 65 0.51 -3.79 -3.07
N ILE A 66 1.20 -4.87 -2.72
CA ILE A 66 2.66 -4.85 -2.58
C ILE A 66 3.33 -4.54 -3.93
N ARG A 67 2.88 -5.16 -5.04
CA ARG A 67 3.43 -4.92 -6.39
C ARG A 67 3.26 -3.48 -6.86
N GLY A 68 2.10 -2.87 -6.56
CA GLY A 68 1.83 -1.46 -6.87
C GLY A 68 2.86 -0.51 -6.25
N LEU A 69 3.10 -0.66 -4.95
CA LEU A 69 4.02 0.22 -4.21
C LEU A 69 5.50 -0.16 -4.38
N SER A 70 5.82 -1.35 -4.88
CA SER A 70 7.19 -1.80 -5.11
C SER A 70 7.56 -1.74 -6.60
N CYS A 71 7.44 -2.85 -7.32
CA CYS A 71 7.96 -2.99 -8.67
C CYS A 71 7.34 -2.00 -9.66
N PHE A 72 6.03 -1.73 -9.57
CA PHE A 72 5.38 -0.79 -10.50
C PHE A 72 5.76 0.66 -10.23
N PHE A 73 5.89 1.05 -8.96
CA PHE A 73 6.39 2.36 -8.57
C PHE A 73 7.82 2.59 -9.09
N PHE A 74 8.72 1.64 -8.81
CA PHE A 74 10.12 1.74 -9.25
C PHE A 74 10.26 1.66 -10.78
N ALA A 75 9.47 0.83 -11.46
CA ALA A 75 9.49 0.77 -12.92
C ALA A 75 9.02 2.09 -13.56
N THR A 76 7.95 2.69 -13.03
CA THR A 76 7.46 4.00 -13.48
C THR A 76 8.51 5.09 -13.23
N LEU A 77 9.13 5.08 -12.05
CA LEU A 77 10.20 6.01 -11.70
C LEU A 77 11.40 5.85 -12.64
N GLU A 78 11.85 4.62 -12.88
CA GLU A 78 12.96 4.33 -13.79
C GLU A 78 12.66 4.79 -15.22
N TYR A 79 11.47 4.48 -15.73
CA TYR A 79 11.01 4.94 -17.04
C TYR A 79 11.01 6.47 -17.12
N SER A 80 10.52 7.15 -16.08
CA SER A 80 10.46 8.61 -16.03
C SER A 80 11.87 9.22 -16.02
N LEU A 81 12.80 8.66 -15.25
CA LEU A 81 14.21 9.08 -15.23
C LEU A 81 14.88 8.91 -16.59
N LYS A 82 14.61 7.79 -17.28
CA LYS A 82 15.11 7.57 -18.65
C LYS A 82 14.58 8.62 -19.62
N CYS A 83 13.29 8.98 -19.53
CA CYS A 83 12.71 10.05 -20.34
C CYS A 83 13.38 11.42 -20.10
N LEU A 84 13.92 11.65 -18.90
CA LEU A 84 14.66 12.87 -18.55
C LEU A 84 16.15 12.81 -18.90
N GLY A 85 16.61 11.74 -19.57
CA GLY A 85 18.01 11.55 -19.94
C GLY A 85 18.93 11.11 -18.79
N ILE A 86 18.35 10.74 -17.64
CA ILE A 86 19.12 10.25 -16.48
C ILE A 86 19.31 8.75 -16.65
N SER A 87 20.56 8.32 -16.82
CA SER A 87 20.92 6.90 -16.87
C SER A 87 20.65 6.23 -15.52
N THR A 88 19.80 5.20 -15.51
CA THR A 88 19.46 4.45 -14.30
C THR A 88 20.39 3.25 -14.10
N TYR A 89 20.63 2.89 -12.83
CA TYR A 89 21.57 1.83 -12.42
C TYR A 89 21.21 0.43 -12.95
N GLY A 90 22.23 -0.40 -13.16
CA GLY A 90 22.11 -1.77 -13.68
C GLY A 90 21.40 -2.76 -12.76
N PHE A 91 20.81 -3.80 -13.35
CA PHE A 91 20.12 -4.87 -12.65
C PHE A 91 21.13 -5.78 -11.94
N SER A 92 21.24 -5.64 -10.62
CA SER A 92 21.99 -6.61 -9.80
C SER A 92 21.12 -7.85 -9.56
N VAL A 93 21.61 -9.01 -9.95
CA VAL A 93 20.91 -10.29 -9.76
C VAL A 93 20.80 -10.57 -8.26
N THR A 94 19.57 -10.65 -7.76
CA THR A 94 19.32 -11.06 -6.37
C THR A 94 19.69 -12.53 -6.18
N SER A 95 20.47 -12.84 -5.15
CA SER A 95 20.76 -14.22 -4.80
C SER A 95 19.47 -14.93 -4.38
N LYS A 96 19.19 -16.08 -5.00
CA LYS A 96 18.05 -16.94 -4.64
C LYS A 96 18.41 -17.97 -3.56
N MET A 97 19.40 -17.68 -2.73
CA MET A 97 19.74 -18.55 -1.61
C MET A 97 18.59 -18.47 -0.60
N ILE A 98 17.83 -19.55 -0.48
CA ILE A 98 16.72 -19.67 0.45
C ILE A 98 17.25 -20.43 1.66
N ASP A 99 17.19 -19.79 2.83
CA ASP A 99 17.46 -20.45 4.10
C ASP A 99 16.28 -21.33 4.52
N ASP A 100 16.53 -22.38 5.30
CA ASP A 100 15.49 -23.32 5.74
C ASP A 100 14.38 -22.59 6.52
N GLU A 101 14.76 -21.60 7.34
CA GLU A 101 13.80 -20.76 8.07
C GLU A 101 12.94 -19.90 7.14
N GLN A 102 13.51 -19.40 6.04
CA GLN A 102 12.79 -18.63 5.03
C GLN A 102 11.80 -19.51 4.27
N SER A 103 12.20 -20.73 3.92
CA SER A 103 11.32 -21.71 3.26
C SER A 103 10.12 -22.07 4.15
N LYS A 104 10.34 -22.25 5.45
CA LYS A 104 9.29 -22.55 6.43
C LYS A 104 8.24 -21.45 6.48
N ARG A 105 8.67 -20.18 6.52
CA ARG A 105 7.77 -19.02 6.51
C ARG A 105 6.96 -18.92 5.23
N TYR A 106 7.58 -19.22 4.08
CA TYR A 106 6.88 -19.26 2.80
C TYR A 106 5.73 -20.28 2.81
N TYR A 107 5.97 -21.52 3.26
CA TYR A 107 4.91 -22.55 3.35
C TYR A 107 3.82 -22.22 4.37
N GLN A 108 4.13 -21.40 5.38
CA GLN A 108 3.16 -20.90 6.36
C GLN A 108 2.36 -19.68 5.84
N GLY A 109 2.66 -19.16 4.65
CA GLY A 109 2.00 -17.97 4.09
C GLY A 109 2.41 -16.66 4.77
N VAL A 110 3.57 -16.65 5.43
CA VAL A 110 4.11 -15.46 6.12
C VAL A 110 5.02 -14.70 5.15
N PHE A 111 4.78 -13.38 5.02
CA PHE A 111 5.58 -12.53 4.15
C PHE A 111 7.00 -12.28 4.70
N GLU A 112 7.97 -12.31 3.80
CA GLU A 112 9.39 -12.11 4.11
C GLU A 112 9.82 -10.67 3.81
N PHE A 113 10.31 -9.96 4.83
CA PHE A 113 10.82 -8.59 4.73
C PHE A 113 12.23 -8.44 5.33
N GLY A 114 12.93 -9.55 5.56
CA GLY A 114 14.24 -9.57 6.22
C GLY A 114 15.37 -8.96 5.40
N VAL A 115 15.26 -9.01 4.06
CA VAL A 115 16.25 -8.46 3.15
C VAL A 115 16.00 -6.98 2.94
N SER A 116 16.89 -6.14 3.45
CA SER A 116 16.82 -4.68 3.29
C SER A 116 16.70 -4.30 1.81
N SER A 117 15.58 -3.68 1.43
CA SER A 117 15.29 -3.28 0.06
C SER A 117 14.67 -1.88 0.01
N PRO A 118 15.10 -0.99 -0.90
CA PRO A 118 14.47 0.32 -1.10
C PRO A 118 13.00 0.22 -1.51
N MET A 119 12.56 -0.94 -2.02
CA MET A 119 11.15 -1.20 -2.33
C MET A 119 10.25 -1.21 -1.09
N PHE A 120 10.81 -1.41 0.10
CA PHE A 120 10.04 -1.39 1.35
C PHE A 120 9.68 0.02 1.80
N VAL A 121 10.38 1.05 1.32
CA VAL A 121 10.14 2.44 1.68
C VAL A 121 8.74 2.90 1.26
N PRO A 122 8.36 2.89 -0.04
CA PRO A 122 7.00 3.26 -0.45
C PRO A 122 5.93 2.36 0.18
N LEU A 123 6.24 1.07 0.38
CA LEU A 123 5.32 0.13 1.02
C LEU A 123 5.01 0.50 2.48
N ALA A 124 6.06 0.74 3.28
CA ALA A 124 5.93 1.13 4.68
C ALA A 124 5.31 2.52 4.82
N MET A 125 5.71 3.48 3.99
CA MET A 125 5.11 4.83 3.98
C MET A 125 3.62 4.77 3.67
N GLY A 126 3.21 4.05 2.62
CA GLY A 126 1.79 3.91 2.25
C GLY A 126 0.96 3.28 3.36
N ALA A 127 1.49 2.23 4.00
CA ALA A 127 0.85 1.60 5.15
C ALA A 127 0.70 2.59 6.33
N ILE A 128 1.78 3.25 6.76
CA ILE A 128 1.74 4.20 7.87
C ILE A 128 0.78 5.36 7.61
N ILE A 129 0.79 5.94 6.40
CA ILE A 129 -0.12 7.02 6.03
C ILE A 129 -1.58 6.57 6.13
N ASN A 130 -1.92 5.41 5.56
CA ASN A 130 -3.29 4.88 5.61
C ASN A 130 -3.73 4.58 7.05
N LEU A 131 -2.83 4.09 7.89
CA LEU A 131 -3.09 3.86 9.31
C LEU A 131 -3.42 5.16 10.04
N VAL A 132 -2.59 6.20 9.85
CA VAL A 132 -2.79 7.52 10.46
C VAL A 132 -4.08 8.16 9.95
N SER A 133 -4.34 8.11 8.65
CA SER A 133 -5.60 8.57 8.03
C SER A 133 -6.82 7.91 8.67
N PHE A 134 -6.78 6.58 8.84
CA PHE A 134 -7.87 5.84 9.46
C PHE A 134 -8.15 6.28 10.91
N PHE A 135 -7.10 6.39 11.74
CA PHE A 135 -7.24 6.83 13.13
C PHE A 135 -7.70 8.28 13.26
N VAL A 136 -7.17 9.18 12.43
CA VAL A 136 -7.64 10.58 12.44
C VAL A 136 -9.11 10.65 11.97
N GLY A 137 -9.55 9.76 11.07
CA GLY A 137 -10.97 9.51 10.71
C GLY A 137 -11.81 9.15 11.90
N LEU A 138 -11.38 8.12 12.62
CA LEU A 138 -12.05 7.66 13.82
C LEU A 138 -12.18 8.77 14.87
N VAL A 139 -11.09 9.49 15.15
CA VAL A 139 -11.10 10.62 16.10
C VAL A 139 -12.05 11.73 15.66
N ARG A 140 -12.09 12.07 14.36
CA ARG A 140 -13.02 13.10 13.84
C ARG A 140 -14.48 12.69 14.02
N VAL A 141 -14.82 11.42 13.77
CA VAL A 141 -16.18 10.89 13.99
C VAL A 141 -16.55 10.92 15.46
N LEU A 142 -15.64 10.49 16.35
CA LEU A 142 -15.86 10.51 17.80
C LEU A 142 -16.04 11.94 18.34
N ARG A 143 -15.44 12.94 17.70
CA ARG A 143 -15.60 14.38 18.02
C ARG A 143 -16.86 15.02 17.41
N GLY A 144 -17.77 14.24 16.84
CA GLY A 144 -19.05 14.73 16.32
C GLY A 144 -18.99 15.24 14.87
N SER A 145 -17.95 14.91 14.10
CA SER A 145 -17.95 15.19 12.66
C SER A 145 -19.04 14.39 11.94
N LYS A 146 -19.61 14.94 10.87
CA LYS A 146 -20.61 14.25 10.04
C LYS A 146 -20.02 12.95 9.46
N PHE A 147 -20.48 11.81 9.97
CA PHE A 147 -20.04 10.48 9.57
C PHE A 147 -20.19 10.24 8.06
N GLU A 148 -21.30 10.71 7.48
CA GLU A 148 -21.59 10.54 6.05
C GLU A 148 -20.46 11.02 5.13
N GLY A 149 -19.84 12.15 5.46
CA GLY A 149 -18.77 12.73 4.64
C GLY A 149 -17.39 12.13 4.87
N LEU A 150 -17.24 11.23 5.86
CA LEU A 150 -15.98 10.55 6.19
C LEU A 150 -16.04 9.05 5.90
N LEU A 151 -17.24 8.50 5.71
CA LEU A 151 -17.50 7.06 5.61
C LEU A 151 -16.70 6.39 4.50
N LEU A 152 -16.76 6.92 3.28
CA LEU A 152 -16.06 6.34 2.13
C LEU A 152 -14.54 6.36 2.33
N GLN A 153 -14.01 7.45 2.87
CA GLN A 153 -12.59 7.64 3.13
C GLN A 153 -12.09 6.70 4.24
N MET A 154 -12.86 6.56 5.32
CA MET A 154 -12.57 5.61 6.39
C MET A 154 -12.69 4.16 5.92
N PHE A 155 -13.65 3.86 5.04
CA PHE A 155 -13.79 2.54 4.43
C PHE A 155 -12.57 2.19 3.58
N LEU A 156 -12.14 3.10 2.69
CA LEU A 156 -10.96 2.90 1.84
C LEU A 156 -9.67 2.78 2.67
N ALA A 157 -9.45 3.71 3.61
CA ALA A 157 -8.28 3.66 4.50
C ALA A 157 -8.28 2.37 5.35
N GLY A 158 -9.45 1.98 5.89
CA GLY A 158 -9.62 0.75 6.64
C GLY A 158 -9.34 -0.49 5.81
N PHE A 159 -9.84 -0.55 4.57
CA PHE A 159 -9.56 -1.64 3.63
C PHE A 159 -8.06 -1.79 3.36
N THR A 160 -7.36 -0.67 3.11
CA THR A 160 -5.91 -0.65 2.94
C THR A 160 -5.19 -1.10 4.21
N VAL A 161 -5.64 -0.66 5.39
CA VAL A 161 -5.08 -1.06 6.70
C VAL A 161 -5.20 -2.58 6.92
N VAL A 162 -6.36 -3.18 6.64
CA VAL A 162 -6.55 -4.63 6.80
C VAL A 162 -5.66 -5.43 5.85
N ASN A 163 -5.42 -4.90 4.65
CA ASN A 163 -4.52 -5.53 3.69
C ASN A 163 -3.04 -5.32 4.02
N ALA A 164 -2.70 -4.22 4.69
CA ALA A 164 -1.36 -3.91 5.16
C ALA A 164 -0.98 -4.59 6.49
N LEU A 165 -1.86 -5.41 7.08
CA LEU A 165 -1.57 -6.14 8.33
C LEU A 165 -0.22 -6.87 8.34
N PRO A 166 0.18 -7.64 7.31
CA PRO A 166 1.48 -8.30 7.30
C PRO A 166 2.67 -7.33 7.33
N ILE A 167 2.48 -6.10 6.83
CA ILE A 167 3.51 -5.06 6.83
C ILE A 167 3.64 -4.48 8.25
N TYR A 168 2.53 -4.17 8.92
CA TYR A 168 2.57 -3.72 10.32
C TYR A 168 3.15 -4.79 11.25
N GLU A 169 2.76 -6.05 11.04
CA GLU A 169 3.31 -7.20 11.76
C GLU A 169 4.83 -7.29 11.59
N ALA A 170 5.32 -7.20 10.35
CA ALA A 170 6.73 -7.23 10.05
C ALA A 170 7.52 -6.03 10.58
N MET A 171 6.91 -4.86 10.75
CA MET A 171 7.57 -3.67 11.29
C MET A 171 7.65 -3.67 12.82
N VAL A 172 6.53 -3.96 13.47
CA VAL A 172 6.32 -3.68 14.90
C VAL A 172 6.37 -4.94 15.76
N PHE A 173 5.64 -5.99 15.37
CA PHE A 173 5.36 -7.12 16.25
C PHE A 173 6.35 -8.28 16.11
N ARG A 174 6.98 -8.42 14.94
CA ARG A 174 7.86 -9.55 14.65
C ARG A 174 9.30 -9.32 15.13
N SER A 175 9.92 -10.39 15.63
CA SER A 175 11.32 -10.41 16.09
C SER A 175 12.20 -11.44 15.37
N ASP A 176 11.65 -12.14 14.35
CA ASP A 176 12.38 -13.11 13.54
C ASP A 176 13.25 -12.45 12.45
N LYS A 177 14.02 -13.25 11.70
CA LYS A 177 14.85 -12.76 10.59
C LYS A 177 14.06 -12.18 9.41
N GLY A 178 12.77 -12.45 9.30
CA GLY A 178 11.93 -11.89 8.24
C GLY A 178 11.41 -10.49 8.55
N ARG A 179 11.67 -9.96 9.75
CA ARG A 179 11.27 -8.62 10.20
C ARG A 179 11.75 -7.54 9.22
N MET A 180 10.89 -6.55 8.97
CA MET A 180 11.29 -5.36 8.22
C MET A 180 12.19 -4.47 9.08
N SER A 181 13.44 -4.26 8.66
CA SER A 181 14.39 -3.39 9.36
C SER A 181 13.98 -1.92 9.27
N PHE A 182 13.41 -1.40 10.36
CA PHE A 182 12.94 0.00 10.43
C PHE A 182 14.08 1.01 10.24
N LYS A 183 15.29 0.69 10.73
CA LYS A 183 16.48 1.54 10.59
C LYS A 183 16.80 1.82 9.13
N THR A 184 16.79 0.78 8.29
CA THR A 184 17.11 0.90 6.86
C THR A 184 16.02 1.66 6.11
N THR A 185 14.75 1.46 6.47
CA THR A 185 13.64 2.22 5.88
C THR A 185 13.76 3.72 6.20
N ILE A 186 14.09 4.08 7.45
CA ILE A 186 14.32 5.49 7.82
C ILE A 186 15.49 6.08 7.05
N THR A 187 16.65 5.39 7.03
CA THR A 187 17.83 5.90 6.32
C THR A 187 17.54 6.12 4.83
N GLN A 188 16.84 5.19 4.20
CA GLN A 188 16.44 5.34 2.78
C GLN A 188 15.44 6.48 2.57
N THR A 189 14.50 6.68 3.50
CA THR A 189 13.55 7.79 3.45
C THR A 189 14.25 9.14 3.58
N LEU A 190 15.20 9.27 4.53
CA LEU A 190 15.99 10.48 4.73
C LEU A 190 16.88 10.78 3.52
N ALA A 191 17.51 9.76 2.93
CA ALA A 191 18.32 9.92 1.72
C ALA A 191 17.47 10.39 0.52
N LEU A 192 16.29 9.81 0.33
CA LEU A 192 15.34 10.25 -0.71
C LEU A 192 14.88 11.70 -0.50
N TYR A 193 14.54 12.07 0.74
CA TYR A 193 14.14 13.43 1.07
C TYR A 193 15.27 14.44 0.81
N ALA A 194 16.50 14.12 1.24
CA ALA A 194 17.66 14.96 1.00
C ALA A 194 17.92 15.15 -0.51
N LEU A 195 17.88 14.07 -1.30
CA LEU A 195 18.03 14.12 -2.76
C LEU A 195 16.95 14.98 -3.41
N ALA A 196 15.68 14.78 -3.05
CA ALA A 196 14.56 15.55 -3.58
C ALA A 196 14.69 17.04 -3.20
N SER A 197 15.10 17.34 -1.98
CA SER A 197 15.32 18.72 -1.52
C SER A 197 16.47 19.43 -2.24
N LEU A 198 17.47 18.68 -2.70
CA LEU A 198 18.58 19.22 -3.48
C LEU A 198 18.14 19.50 -4.94
N LEU A 199 17.41 18.56 -5.54
CA LEU A 199 16.90 18.68 -6.92
C LEU A 199 15.83 19.76 -7.10
N LEU A 200 15.09 20.12 -6.04
CA LEU A 200 14.06 21.16 -6.05
C LEU A 200 14.60 22.55 -5.66
N ARG A 201 15.89 22.67 -5.35
CA ARG A 201 16.52 23.92 -4.91
C ARG A 201 17.19 24.69 -6.04
N ASP A 202 17.31 24.08 -7.21
CA ASP A 202 17.77 24.68 -8.47
C ASP A 202 16.56 25.02 -9.36
#